data_AF-A0AAV7PIC8-F1
#
_entry.id   AF-A0AAV7PIC8-F1
#
_cell.length_a   1.000
_cell.length_b   1.000
_cell.length_c   1.000
_cell.angle_alpha   90.00
_cell.angle_beta   90.00
_cell.angle_gamma   90.00
#
_symmetry.space_group_name_H-M   'P 1'
#
loop_
_entity.id
_entity.type
_entity.pdbx_description
1 polymer ?
#
loop_
_entity_poly.entity_id
_entity_poly.type
_entity_poly.pdbx_seq_one_letter_code
_entity_poly.pdbx_strand_id
1 'polypeptide(L)'
;MTQDGLPDMEVEHHTSTLQDVLQAIAASWEALELKIDALRVRSTLLRDISVAESKLRSLESDRPGHPDLEPKLQEAQEEVAEHTDRLCSFDYKAYTEKMHAEGDRAERLLAPLASPAHRASDSEIKREYRGAPGGEPHSSNTYHLNYIICVSFDRKEYPPFRLLNMAFFDDNRDTLAAELFSKKPLAPRTTDPTPSTQGLRQKFIKLERLRKQELARWWDITTLKRYLEIKQVPRGLRVIIFPSFEDLDPDLLGEWEHLISSTSFSMINILIKHSDRKRTKLLLDITSLEEEIKNLNLPEATDKNYTIMREILTGYQLYIKDKKMRKLVRDDNDYKNGRIYTFARKSLLDLAFTGQLTTTLLLGVRSTLLRDISVAESKLRSLESDRPGHPDLEPKLQEAQEEVAEHTDRLCSFDYKAYTEKMHAEGDRAGRLLAPLASPAHRASDSEIKREYRGAPGVIVRDKRQLCLFLPYLLLL
;
A
#
# COMPACT_ATOMS: atom_id res chain seq x y z
N MET A 1 -54.42 43.03 -12.06
CA MET A 1 -54.58 41.93 -11.09
C MET A 1 -54.60 40.64 -11.88
N THR A 2 -53.44 40.01 -12.06
CA THR A 2 -53.31 38.61 -12.49
C THR A 2 -51.97 38.15 -11.93
N GLN A 3 -52.02 37.47 -10.77
CA GLN A 3 -50.92 36.67 -10.23
C GLN A 3 -51.00 35.32 -10.95
N ASP A 4 -50.14 35.11 -11.92
CA ASP A 4 -49.97 33.81 -12.57
C ASP A 4 -49.06 32.93 -11.71
N GLY A 5 -49.59 31.77 -11.29
CA GLY A 5 -48.91 30.79 -10.46
C GLY A 5 -47.85 30.03 -11.23
N LEU A 6 -46.61 30.03 -10.72
CA LEU A 6 -45.57 29.10 -11.13
C LEU A 6 -45.97 27.67 -10.71
N PRO A 7 -45.75 26.66 -11.57
CA PRO A 7 -46.11 25.28 -11.27
C PRO A 7 -45.14 24.65 -10.25
N ASP A 8 -45.67 24.14 -9.15
CA ASP A 8 -44.96 23.46 -8.04
C ASP A 8 -44.20 22.16 -8.43
N MET A 9 -44.09 21.80 -9.72
CA MET A 9 -43.59 20.48 -10.14
C MET A 9 -42.06 20.31 -10.09
N GLU A 10 -41.26 21.38 -10.06
CA GLU A 10 -39.78 21.24 -10.08
C GLU A 10 -39.19 20.89 -8.70
N VAL A 11 -39.90 21.19 -7.60
CA VAL A 11 -39.39 20.96 -6.24
C VAL A 11 -39.47 19.46 -5.84
N GLU A 12 -40.46 18.73 -6.35
CA GLU A 12 -40.61 17.30 -6.04
C GLU A 12 -39.52 16.42 -6.70
N HIS A 13 -38.99 16.80 -7.86
CA HIS A 13 -38.00 15.96 -8.55
C HIS A 13 -36.60 16.05 -7.93
N HIS A 14 -36.23 17.23 -7.41
CA HIS A 14 -34.96 17.42 -6.71
C HIS A 14 -34.91 16.75 -5.34
N THR A 15 -36.03 16.66 -4.62
CA THR A 15 -36.10 15.99 -3.31
C THR A 15 -35.95 14.47 -3.43
N SER A 16 -36.56 13.85 -4.45
CA SER A 16 -36.37 12.41 -4.75
C SER A 16 -34.91 12.08 -5.06
N THR A 17 -34.25 12.90 -5.88
CA THR A 17 -32.85 12.68 -6.31
C THR A 17 -31.89 12.70 -5.13
N LEU A 18 -32.06 13.66 -4.21
CA LEU A 18 -31.24 13.74 -3.00
C LEU A 18 -31.46 12.55 -2.06
N GLN A 19 -32.70 12.08 -1.96
CA GLN A 19 -33.04 10.92 -1.14
C GLN A 19 -32.38 9.64 -1.68
N ASP A 20 -32.34 9.45 -2.99
CA ASP A 20 -31.68 8.29 -3.63
C ASP A 20 -30.16 8.31 -3.42
N VAL A 21 -29.53 9.49 -3.52
CA VAL A 21 -28.09 9.65 -3.21
C VAL A 21 -27.79 9.32 -1.75
N LEU A 22 -28.61 9.80 -0.82
CA LEU A 22 -28.43 9.51 0.61
C LEU A 22 -28.57 8.01 0.91
N GLN A 23 -29.52 7.32 0.25
CA GLN A 23 -29.66 5.88 0.39
C GLN A 23 -28.46 5.11 -0.19
N ALA A 24 -27.91 5.55 -1.32
CA ALA A 24 -26.71 4.93 -1.91
C ALA A 24 -25.47 5.11 -1.02
N ILE A 25 -25.31 6.28 -0.40
CA ILE A 25 -24.25 6.54 0.58
C ILE A 25 -24.43 5.62 1.80
N ALA A 26 -25.65 5.49 2.32
CA ALA A 26 -25.94 4.61 3.45
C ALA A 26 -25.61 3.13 3.14
N ALA A 27 -26.03 2.62 1.98
CA ALA A 27 -25.70 1.25 1.56
C ALA A 27 -24.18 1.02 1.41
N SER A 28 -23.48 2.01 0.85
CA SER A 28 -22.01 1.97 0.73
C SER A 28 -21.32 1.98 2.09
N TRP A 29 -21.86 2.72 3.06
CA TRP A 29 -21.38 2.76 4.43
C TRP A 29 -21.60 1.42 5.15
N GLU A 30 -22.78 0.81 5.02
CA GLU A 30 -23.08 -0.52 5.58
C GLU A 30 -22.12 -1.60 5.02
N ALA A 31 -21.83 -1.57 3.72
CA ALA A 31 -20.85 -2.46 3.10
C ALA A 31 -19.44 -2.28 3.69
N LEU A 32 -19.05 -1.05 4.01
CA LEU A 32 -17.76 -0.73 4.61
C LEU A 32 -17.69 -1.18 6.08
N GLU A 33 -18.74 -0.96 6.87
CA GLU A 33 -18.82 -1.39 8.27
C GLU A 33 -18.70 -2.90 8.39
N LEU A 34 -19.45 -3.64 7.55
CA LEU A 34 -19.32 -5.08 7.46
C LEU A 34 -17.84 -5.46 7.26
N LYS A 35 -17.11 -4.73 6.39
CA LYS A 35 -15.74 -5.10 5.99
C LYS A 35 -14.76 -4.88 7.12
N ILE A 36 -14.98 -3.80 7.86
CA ILE A 36 -14.24 -3.51 9.07
C ILE A 36 -14.48 -4.60 10.11
N ASP A 37 -15.72 -5.05 10.30
CA ASP A 37 -16.05 -6.08 11.28
C ASP A 37 -15.47 -7.45 10.92
N ALA A 38 -15.49 -7.85 9.65
CA ALA A 38 -14.81 -9.07 9.20
C ALA A 38 -13.30 -9.01 9.44
N LEU A 39 -12.67 -7.86 9.20
CA LEU A 39 -11.25 -7.66 9.47
C LEU A 39 -10.95 -7.67 10.98
N ARG A 40 -11.85 -7.15 11.82
CA ARG A 40 -11.74 -7.22 13.29
C ARG A 40 -11.82 -8.66 13.77
N VAL A 41 -12.81 -9.44 13.34
CA VAL A 41 -12.96 -10.85 13.71
C VAL A 41 -11.72 -11.65 13.31
N ARG A 42 -11.25 -11.48 12.07
CA ARG A 42 -10.01 -12.12 11.61
C ARG A 42 -8.78 -11.71 12.43
N SER A 43 -8.66 -10.42 12.76
CA SER A 43 -7.54 -9.93 13.56
C SER A 43 -7.56 -10.50 14.98
N THR A 44 -8.73 -10.68 15.57
CA THR A 44 -8.89 -11.30 16.89
C THR A 44 -8.50 -12.78 16.83
N LEU A 45 -9.02 -13.54 15.87
CA LEU A 45 -8.68 -14.95 15.69
C LEU A 45 -7.17 -15.17 15.47
N LEU A 46 -6.52 -14.34 14.66
CA LEU A 46 -5.06 -14.42 14.47
C LEU A 46 -4.27 -14.11 15.75
N ARG A 47 -4.78 -13.22 16.61
CA ARG A 47 -4.17 -12.93 17.90
C ARG A 47 -4.33 -14.13 18.84
N ASP A 48 -5.51 -14.73 18.88
CA ASP A 48 -5.82 -15.89 19.72
C ASP A 48 -4.95 -17.10 19.32
N ILE A 49 -4.81 -17.36 18.01
CA ILE A 49 -3.87 -18.39 17.49
C ILE A 49 -2.45 -18.10 17.96
N SER A 50 -1.97 -16.86 17.86
CA SER A 50 -0.61 -16.48 18.26
C SER A 50 -0.37 -16.70 19.77
N VAL A 51 -1.37 -16.40 20.61
CA VAL A 51 -1.33 -16.63 22.06
C VAL A 51 -1.29 -18.14 22.36
N ALA A 52 -2.17 -18.92 21.73
CA ALA A 52 -2.24 -20.36 21.90
C ALA A 52 -0.95 -21.06 21.42
N GLU A 53 -0.37 -20.66 20.29
CA GLU A 53 0.93 -21.17 19.82
C GLU A 53 2.07 -20.82 20.78
N SER A 54 2.03 -19.63 21.40
CA SER A 54 3.05 -19.22 22.37
C SER A 54 2.97 -20.06 23.65
N LYS A 55 1.75 -20.34 24.13
CA LYS A 55 1.47 -21.28 25.24
C LYS A 55 1.92 -22.71 24.90
N LEU A 56 1.68 -23.16 23.68
CA LEU A 56 2.14 -24.46 23.20
C LEU A 56 3.68 -24.53 23.21
N ARG A 57 4.35 -23.51 22.66
CA ARG A 57 5.83 -23.44 22.65
C ARG A 57 6.44 -23.46 24.05
N SER A 58 5.83 -22.78 25.03
CA SER A 58 6.31 -22.83 26.42
C SER A 58 6.12 -24.21 27.06
N LEU A 59 5.02 -24.90 26.77
CA LEU A 59 4.80 -26.26 27.27
C LEU A 59 5.75 -27.28 26.62
N GLU A 60 6.08 -27.08 25.34
CA GLU A 60 7.07 -27.91 24.63
C GLU A 60 8.49 -27.71 25.15
N SER A 61 8.88 -26.49 25.56
CA SER A 61 10.20 -26.24 26.16
C SER A 61 10.35 -26.89 27.53
N ASP A 62 9.27 -26.95 28.31
CA ASP A 62 9.26 -27.50 29.67
C ASP A 62 9.10 -29.03 29.71
N ARG A 63 9.02 -29.67 28.53
CA ARG A 63 8.67 -31.09 28.38
C ARG A 63 9.64 -32.14 28.95
N PRO A 64 10.96 -31.92 29.23
CA PRO A 64 11.81 -33.06 29.56
C PRO A 64 11.51 -33.67 30.94
N GLY A 65 10.66 -34.71 30.97
CA GLY A 65 10.54 -35.69 32.04
C GLY A 65 9.28 -35.66 32.91
N HIS A 66 8.33 -34.75 32.69
CA HIS A 66 7.13 -34.64 33.55
C HIS A 66 5.87 -35.24 32.88
N PRO A 67 5.34 -36.38 33.34
CA PRO A 67 4.12 -36.99 32.78
C PRO A 67 2.87 -36.12 32.96
N ASP A 68 2.89 -35.18 33.92
CA ASP A 68 1.76 -34.28 34.19
C ASP A 68 1.58 -33.15 33.16
N LEU A 69 2.55 -32.95 32.24
CA LEU A 69 2.48 -31.90 31.21
C LEU A 69 1.79 -32.36 29.92
N GLU A 70 1.70 -33.67 29.67
CA GLU A 70 1.07 -34.21 28.46
C GLU A 70 -0.42 -33.78 28.30
N PRO A 71 -1.29 -33.81 29.33
CA PRO A 71 -2.67 -33.33 29.17
C PRO A 71 -2.75 -31.83 28.86
N LYS A 72 -1.85 -31.01 29.41
CA LYS A 72 -1.81 -29.56 29.14
C LYS A 72 -1.32 -29.26 27.72
N LEU A 73 -0.37 -30.05 27.23
CA LEU A 73 0.11 -29.96 25.86
C LEU A 73 -1.01 -30.29 24.87
N GLN A 74 -1.77 -31.36 25.15
CA GLN A 74 -2.92 -31.73 24.34
C GLN A 74 -4.00 -30.64 24.35
N GLU A 75 -4.33 -30.07 25.51
CA GLU A 75 -5.28 -28.95 25.62
C GLU A 75 -4.83 -27.73 24.79
N ALA A 76 -3.55 -27.35 24.85
CA ALA A 76 -3.02 -26.25 24.05
C ALA A 76 -3.02 -26.54 22.54
N GLN A 77 -2.81 -27.80 22.13
CA GLN A 77 -2.92 -28.21 20.73
C GLN A 77 -4.37 -28.13 20.23
N GLU A 78 -5.32 -28.56 21.07
CA GLU A 78 -6.76 -28.46 20.78
C GLU A 78 -7.20 -26.99 20.68
N GLU A 79 -6.69 -26.10 21.54
CA GLU A 79 -6.95 -24.65 21.50
C GLU A 79 -6.45 -24.01 20.19
N VAL A 80 -5.22 -24.33 19.75
CA VAL A 80 -4.69 -23.87 18.45
C VAL A 80 -5.53 -24.42 17.29
N ALA A 81 -5.92 -25.69 17.34
CA ALA A 81 -6.73 -26.32 16.32
C ALA A 81 -8.13 -25.68 16.23
N GLU A 82 -8.77 -25.40 17.36
CA GLU A 82 -10.09 -24.74 17.41
C GLU A 82 -10.04 -23.34 16.79
N HIS A 83 -9.07 -22.50 17.18
CA HIS A 83 -8.96 -21.15 16.62
C HIS A 83 -8.60 -21.17 15.12
N THR A 84 -7.79 -22.14 14.70
CA THR A 84 -7.46 -22.34 13.28
C THR A 84 -8.70 -22.78 12.51
N ASP A 85 -9.47 -23.74 13.03
CA ASP A 85 -10.72 -24.19 12.42
C ASP A 85 -11.73 -23.05 12.33
N ARG A 86 -11.91 -22.25 13.38
CA ARG A 86 -12.75 -21.04 13.36
C ARG A 86 -12.30 -20.01 12.33
N LEU A 87 -10.99 -19.87 12.09
CA LEU A 87 -10.46 -19.00 11.05
C LEU A 87 -10.69 -19.56 9.65
N CYS A 88 -10.61 -20.88 9.48
CA CYS A 88 -10.86 -21.58 8.23
C CYS A 88 -12.36 -21.68 7.89
N SER A 89 -13.21 -21.86 8.90
CA SER A 89 -14.67 -21.90 8.83
C SER A 89 -15.29 -20.50 8.79
N PHE A 90 -14.49 -19.45 9.01
CA PHE A 90 -14.92 -18.08 8.80
C PHE A 90 -15.31 -17.94 7.33
N ASP A 91 -16.61 -17.92 7.08
CA ASP A 91 -17.19 -17.93 5.74
C ASP A 91 -16.96 -16.58 5.05
N TYR A 92 -15.74 -16.41 4.55
CA TYR A 92 -15.34 -15.29 3.74
C TYR A 92 -16.25 -15.16 2.52
N LYS A 93 -16.81 -16.26 2.03
CA LYS A 93 -17.70 -16.28 0.87
C LYS A 93 -19.04 -15.62 1.21
N ALA A 94 -19.77 -16.08 2.23
CA ALA A 94 -21.02 -15.45 2.66
C ALA A 94 -20.82 -13.97 2.99
N TYR A 95 -19.69 -13.64 3.62
CA TYR A 95 -19.32 -12.28 3.95
C TYR A 95 -19.06 -11.42 2.69
N THR A 96 -18.33 -11.94 1.69
CA THR A 96 -18.14 -11.27 0.40
C THR A 96 -19.43 -11.16 -0.40
N GLU A 97 -20.30 -12.16 -0.36
CA GLU A 97 -21.60 -12.13 -1.04
C GLU A 97 -22.49 -11.03 -0.47
N LYS A 98 -22.52 -10.85 0.86
CA LYS A 98 -23.24 -9.73 1.49
C LYS A 98 -22.65 -8.37 1.10
N MET A 99 -21.32 -8.25 1.06
CA MET A 99 -20.65 -7.01 0.62
C MET A 99 -20.98 -6.68 -0.85
N HIS A 100 -20.96 -7.70 -1.73
CA HIS A 100 -21.34 -7.55 -3.13
C HIS A 100 -22.81 -7.16 -3.28
N ALA A 101 -23.71 -7.77 -2.49
CA ALA A 101 -25.13 -7.44 -2.52
C ALA A 101 -25.41 -5.97 -2.14
N GLU A 102 -24.72 -5.43 -1.13
CA GLU A 102 -24.84 -4.01 -0.76
C GLU A 102 -24.18 -3.08 -1.79
N GLY A 103 -23.07 -3.51 -2.41
CA GLY A 103 -22.48 -2.80 -3.55
C GLY A 103 -23.44 -2.71 -4.75
N ASP A 104 -24.05 -3.83 -5.12
CA ASP A 104 -25.04 -3.92 -6.20
C ASP A 104 -26.32 -3.13 -5.85
N ARG A 105 -26.64 -2.99 -4.56
CA ARG A 105 -27.74 -2.14 -4.09
C ARG A 105 -27.40 -0.66 -4.27
N ALA A 106 -26.21 -0.23 -3.86
CA ALA A 106 -25.74 1.14 -4.08
C ALA A 106 -25.68 1.49 -5.57
N GLU A 107 -25.19 0.58 -6.41
CA GLU A 107 -25.15 0.77 -7.86
C GLU A 107 -26.55 0.92 -8.46
N ARG A 108 -27.52 0.09 -8.04
CA ARG A 108 -28.92 0.20 -8.48
C ARG A 108 -29.58 1.51 -8.06
N LEU A 109 -29.26 2.04 -6.89
CA LEU A 109 -29.77 3.33 -6.42
C LEU A 109 -29.18 4.51 -7.22
N LEU A 110 -27.95 4.38 -7.70
CA LEU A 110 -27.27 5.41 -8.51
C LEU A 110 -27.57 5.31 -10.01
N ALA A 111 -27.97 4.13 -10.51
CA ALA A 111 -28.21 3.89 -11.93
C ALA A 111 -29.24 4.85 -12.59
N PRO A 112 -30.34 5.28 -11.94
CA PRO A 112 -31.26 6.27 -12.50
C PRO A 112 -30.67 7.68 -12.61
N LEU A 113 -29.65 8.00 -11.80
CA LEU A 113 -28.99 9.30 -11.77
C LEU A 113 -27.93 9.46 -12.86
N ALA A 114 -27.51 8.35 -13.47
CA ALA A 114 -26.66 8.38 -14.65
C ALA A 114 -27.45 8.89 -15.87
N SER A 115 -27.27 10.16 -16.20
CA SER A 115 -27.97 10.84 -17.30
C SER A 115 -27.97 10.02 -18.61
N PRO A 116 -29.09 9.98 -19.36
CA PRO A 116 -29.18 9.37 -20.69
C PRO A 116 -28.13 9.87 -21.69
N ALA A 117 -27.58 11.08 -21.47
CA ALA A 117 -26.55 11.68 -22.30
C ALA A 117 -25.26 10.83 -22.43
N HIS A 118 -24.96 9.96 -21.46
CA HIS A 118 -23.81 9.05 -21.55
C HIS A 118 -24.07 7.74 -22.30
N ARG A 119 -25.34 7.37 -22.57
CA ARG A 119 -25.64 6.18 -23.40
C ARG A 119 -25.73 6.51 -24.89
N ALA A 120 -25.99 7.77 -25.26
CA ALA A 120 -26.06 8.20 -26.66
C ALA A 120 -24.68 8.56 -27.26
N SER A 121 -23.77 9.12 -26.45
CA SER A 121 -22.51 9.72 -26.93
C SER A 121 -21.53 8.72 -27.56
N ASP A 122 -21.57 7.44 -27.18
CA ASP A 122 -20.63 6.43 -27.72
C ASP A 122 -20.93 6.06 -29.19
N SER A 123 -22.15 6.31 -29.66
CA SER A 123 -22.57 6.08 -31.05
C SER A 123 -22.42 7.32 -31.94
N GLU A 124 -22.53 8.53 -31.36
CA GLU A 124 -22.38 9.81 -32.07
C GLU A 124 -20.91 10.24 -32.21
N ILE A 125 -20.06 9.97 -31.23
CA ILE A 125 -18.61 10.26 -31.29
C ILE A 125 -17.92 9.47 -32.41
N LYS A 126 -18.47 8.32 -32.84
CA LYS A 126 -17.96 7.56 -34.01
C LYS A 126 -18.40 8.13 -35.36
N ARG A 127 -19.41 9.00 -35.41
CA ARG A 127 -19.89 9.66 -36.66
C ARG A 127 -19.20 10.99 -36.93
N GLU A 128 -18.84 11.73 -35.89
CA GLU A 128 -18.36 13.11 -36.03
C GLU A 128 -16.85 13.22 -36.35
N TYR A 129 -16.07 12.14 -36.21
CA TYR A 129 -14.63 12.12 -36.55
C TYR A 129 -14.29 11.76 -38.01
N ARG A 130 -15.28 11.70 -38.91
CA ARG A 130 -15.03 11.61 -40.37
C ARG A 130 -15.54 12.85 -41.11
N GLY A 131 -14.81 13.94 -40.94
CA GLY A 131 -14.74 14.98 -41.98
C GLY A 131 -15.09 16.38 -41.53
N ALA A 132 -14.10 17.11 -41.01
CA ALA A 132 -13.95 18.55 -41.23
C ALA A 132 -12.52 18.98 -40.85
N PRO A 133 -11.80 19.73 -41.71
CA PRO A 133 -10.54 20.36 -41.33
C PRO A 133 -10.78 21.79 -40.83
N GLY A 134 -10.28 22.09 -39.63
CA GLY A 134 -10.08 23.46 -39.15
C GLY A 134 -11.22 24.03 -38.30
N GLY A 135 -11.02 24.03 -36.98
CA GLY A 135 -11.83 24.77 -36.02
C GLY A 135 -11.36 24.50 -34.60
N GLU A 136 -10.81 25.51 -33.93
CA GLU A 136 -10.43 25.46 -32.51
C GLU A 136 -11.67 25.34 -31.61
N PRO A 137 -11.64 24.56 -30.52
CA PRO A 137 -12.75 24.53 -29.58
C PRO A 137 -12.56 25.52 -28.44
N HIS A 138 -13.57 26.38 -28.25
CA HIS A 138 -13.77 27.18 -27.05
C HIS A 138 -14.07 26.30 -25.82
N SER A 139 -13.59 26.76 -24.67
CA SER A 139 -13.80 26.21 -23.35
C SER A 139 -15.27 26.29 -22.92
N SER A 140 -15.82 25.19 -22.40
CA SER A 140 -17.01 25.24 -21.56
C SER A 140 -16.82 24.41 -20.29
N ASN A 141 -17.25 25.01 -19.19
CA ASN A 141 -16.79 24.78 -17.83
C ASN A 141 -17.80 23.92 -17.04
N THR A 142 -18.18 22.75 -17.58
CA THR A 142 -19.29 21.94 -17.03
C THR A 142 -18.91 20.51 -16.61
N TYR A 143 -17.63 20.15 -16.64
CA TYR A 143 -17.19 18.77 -16.41
C TYR A 143 -16.86 18.41 -14.95
N HIS A 144 -16.94 19.34 -14.00
CA HIS A 144 -16.41 19.11 -12.64
C HIS A 144 -17.34 18.42 -11.63
N LEU A 145 -18.66 18.33 -11.88
CA LEU A 145 -19.58 17.71 -10.92
C LEU A 145 -19.82 16.20 -11.11
N ASN A 146 -19.61 15.64 -12.31
CA ASN A 146 -19.90 14.22 -12.58
C ASN A 146 -18.73 13.26 -12.29
N TYR A 147 -17.52 13.77 -12.06
CA TYR A 147 -16.33 12.93 -11.87
C TYR A 147 -16.20 12.32 -10.45
N ILE A 148 -17.06 12.72 -9.51
CA ILE A 148 -17.06 12.21 -8.13
C ILE A 148 -17.84 10.88 -8.03
N ILE A 149 -18.70 10.55 -8.99
CA ILE A 149 -19.62 9.40 -8.89
C ILE A 149 -19.10 8.13 -9.60
N CYS A 150 -18.18 8.23 -10.57
CA CYS A 150 -17.75 7.07 -11.38
C CYS A 150 -16.50 6.31 -10.86
N VAL A 151 -15.98 6.60 -9.66
CA VAL A 151 -14.81 5.88 -9.12
C VAL A 151 -15.26 4.64 -8.34
N SER A 152 -15.97 3.71 -8.98
CA SER A 152 -16.15 2.31 -8.56
C SER A 152 -16.93 1.57 -9.64
N PHE A 153 -16.41 0.42 -10.08
CA PHE A 153 -17.02 -0.52 -11.04
C PHE A 153 -16.93 -0.13 -12.52
N ASP A 154 -15.76 -0.37 -13.11
CA ASP A 154 -15.69 -0.65 -14.55
C ASP A 154 -15.33 -2.13 -14.76
N ARG A 155 -16.36 -2.91 -15.11
CA ARG A 155 -16.29 -4.25 -15.68
C ARG A 155 -16.52 -4.09 -17.18
N LYS A 156 -15.46 -3.95 -18.00
CA LYS A 156 -15.22 -4.66 -19.27
C LYS A 156 -14.09 -4.00 -20.10
N GLU A 157 -13.55 -4.81 -21.01
CA GLU A 157 -12.61 -4.49 -22.09
C GLU A 157 -11.11 -4.34 -21.74
N TYR A 158 -10.44 -5.50 -21.59
CA TYR A 158 -9.04 -5.62 -22.01
C TYR A 158 -8.97 -6.45 -23.30
N PRO A 159 -8.27 -5.98 -24.36
CA PRO A 159 -8.07 -6.77 -25.57
C PRO A 159 -7.09 -7.94 -25.31
N PRO A 160 -7.14 -9.01 -26.13
CA PRO A 160 -6.42 -10.24 -25.88
C PRO A 160 -4.91 -10.06 -26.16
N PHE A 161 -4.08 -10.27 -25.13
CA PHE A 161 -2.65 -10.44 -25.30
C PHE A 161 -2.36 -11.75 -26.05
N ARG A 162 -2.07 -11.64 -27.35
CA ARG A 162 -1.46 -12.71 -28.14
C ARG A 162 -0.03 -12.35 -28.54
N LEU A 163 0.87 -13.28 -28.20
CA LEU A 163 2.17 -13.58 -28.82
C LEU A 163 3.39 -12.75 -28.38
N LEU A 164 3.98 -13.19 -27.27
CA LEU A 164 5.41 -13.48 -27.22
C LEU A 164 5.56 -14.95 -26.80
N ASN A 165 6.03 -15.78 -27.73
CA ASN A 165 6.28 -17.20 -27.54
C ASN A 165 7.17 -17.46 -26.31
N MET A 166 6.56 -17.96 -25.25
CA MET A 166 7.16 -18.74 -24.16
C MET A 166 6.21 -19.93 -23.93
N ALA A 167 5.99 -20.72 -24.99
CA ALA A 167 5.25 -21.97 -24.88
C ALA A 167 6.14 -23.01 -24.20
N PHE A 168 6.22 -22.93 -22.87
CA PHE A 168 6.46 -24.05 -21.97
C PHE A 168 5.97 -23.61 -20.59
N PHE A 169 4.94 -24.30 -20.09
CA PHE A 169 4.31 -24.20 -18.77
C PHE A 169 3.18 -23.16 -18.58
N ASP A 170 1.94 -23.57 -18.85
CA ASP A 170 0.74 -22.94 -18.26
C ASP A 170 -0.33 -23.90 -17.69
N ASP A 171 -0.17 -25.23 -17.72
CA ASP A 171 -1.26 -26.14 -17.33
C ASP A 171 -1.14 -26.82 -15.94
N ASN A 172 -0.31 -26.33 -15.00
CA ASN A 172 -0.20 -27.03 -13.71
C ASN A 172 0.01 -26.14 -12.48
N ARG A 173 -0.53 -24.93 -12.47
CA ARG A 173 -0.27 -23.92 -11.44
C ARG A 173 -0.97 -24.21 -10.10
N ASP A 174 -2.18 -24.76 -10.13
CA ASP A 174 -2.95 -25.10 -8.93
C ASP A 174 -2.52 -26.46 -8.34
N THR A 175 -2.08 -27.39 -9.17
CA THR A 175 -1.54 -28.70 -8.77
C THR A 175 -0.18 -28.58 -8.10
N LEU A 176 0.70 -27.67 -8.59
CA LEU A 176 1.98 -27.36 -7.95
C LEU A 176 1.82 -26.64 -6.61
N ALA A 177 0.79 -25.79 -6.46
CA ALA A 177 0.47 -25.16 -5.19
C ALA A 177 -0.04 -26.20 -4.17
N ALA A 178 -0.92 -27.12 -4.59
CA ALA A 178 -1.39 -28.22 -3.75
C ALA A 178 -0.27 -29.21 -3.35
N GLU A 179 0.69 -29.49 -4.24
CA GLU A 179 1.88 -30.30 -3.91
C GLU A 179 2.88 -29.59 -2.99
N LEU A 180 3.01 -28.25 -3.10
CA LEU A 180 3.91 -27.48 -2.24
C LEU A 180 3.42 -27.44 -0.78
N PHE A 181 2.10 -27.39 -0.57
CA PHE A 181 1.50 -27.25 0.76
C PHE A 181 0.98 -28.57 1.35
N SER A 182 0.90 -29.67 0.57
CA SER A 182 0.58 -31.02 1.09
C SER A 182 1.80 -31.81 1.57
N LYS A 183 3.03 -31.34 1.33
CA LYS A 183 4.24 -31.97 1.86
C LYS A 183 4.31 -31.76 3.38
N LYS A 184 3.82 -32.77 4.11
CA LYS A 184 4.06 -32.99 5.54
C LYS A 184 5.53 -32.63 5.87
N PRO A 185 5.80 -31.78 6.88
CA PRO A 185 7.16 -31.38 7.21
C PRO A 185 7.99 -32.65 7.40
N LEU A 186 9.00 -32.82 6.53
CA LEU A 186 9.91 -33.95 6.59
C LEU A 186 10.52 -33.98 8.00
N ALA A 187 10.21 -35.04 8.75
CA ALA A 187 10.78 -35.27 10.06
C ALA A 187 12.31 -35.08 9.99
N PRO A 188 12.94 -34.46 11.01
CA PRO A 188 14.37 -34.20 11.02
C PRO A 188 15.11 -35.53 10.84
N ARG A 189 15.74 -35.69 9.67
CA ARG A 189 16.46 -36.91 9.30
C ARG A 189 17.76 -36.93 10.11
N THR A 190 17.82 -37.76 11.14
CA THR A 190 18.94 -37.90 12.11
C THR A 190 20.15 -38.66 11.57
N THR A 191 20.30 -38.80 10.24
CA THR A 191 21.53 -39.35 9.66
C THR A 191 22.53 -38.21 9.52
N ASP A 192 23.53 -38.21 10.40
CA ASP A 192 24.62 -37.23 10.37
C ASP A 192 25.23 -37.15 8.96
N PRO A 193 25.26 -35.96 8.33
CA PRO A 193 25.78 -35.80 6.98
C PRO A 193 27.28 -36.10 6.98
N THR A 194 27.71 -37.05 6.14
CA THR A 194 29.13 -37.31 5.92
C THR A 194 29.84 -36.00 5.50
N PRO A 195 31.06 -35.71 5.98
CA PRO A 195 31.72 -34.42 5.78
C PRO A 195 31.88 -33.99 4.31
N SER A 196 31.88 -34.94 3.36
CA SER A 196 31.87 -34.64 1.91
C SER A 196 30.55 -34.01 1.41
N THR A 197 29.41 -34.33 2.03
CA THR A 197 28.09 -33.78 1.66
C THR A 197 27.87 -32.36 2.18
N GLN A 198 28.54 -32.00 3.29
CA GLN A 198 28.44 -30.65 3.87
C GLN A 198 29.05 -29.59 2.95
N GLY A 199 30.21 -29.89 2.33
CA GLY A 199 30.85 -28.98 1.37
C GLY A 199 29.98 -28.72 0.13
N LEU A 200 29.35 -29.78 -0.41
CA LEU A 200 28.44 -29.66 -1.56
C LEU A 200 27.24 -28.76 -1.23
N ARG A 201 26.62 -28.96 -0.06
CA ARG A 201 25.47 -28.16 0.41
C ARG A 201 25.83 -26.66 0.50
N GLN A 202 26.99 -26.32 1.03
CA GLN A 202 27.44 -24.93 1.11
C GLN A 202 27.63 -24.30 -0.27
N LYS A 203 28.18 -25.05 -1.24
CA LYS A 203 28.30 -24.57 -2.63
C LYS A 203 26.92 -24.30 -3.26
N PHE A 204 25.94 -25.17 -3.03
CA PHE A 204 24.57 -24.95 -3.51
C PHE A 204 23.88 -23.75 -2.87
N ILE A 205 24.04 -23.52 -1.56
CA ILE A 205 23.51 -22.32 -0.89
C ILE A 205 24.13 -21.05 -1.49
N LYS A 206 25.44 -21.08 -1.76
CA LYS A 206 26.14 -19.97 -2.42
C LYS A 206 25.62 -19.75 -3.85
N LEU A 207 25.43 -20.83 -4.61
CA LEU A 207 24.90 -20.77 -5.98
C LEU A 207 23.47 -20.21 -6.02
N GLU A 208 22.60 -20.66 -5.12
CA GLU A 208 21.24 -20.14 -4.97
C GLU A 208 21.24 -18.63 -4.70
N ARG A 209 22.09 -18.17 -3.77
CA ARG A 209 22.23 -16.74 -3.45
C ARG A 209 22.67 -15.94 -4.68
N LEU A 210 23.66 -16.43 -5.44
CA LEU A 210 24.14 -15.77 -6.65
C LEU A 210 23.05 -15.71 -7.72
N ARG A 211 22.33 -16.82 -7.95
CA ARG A 211 21.21 -16.88 -8.90
C ARG A 211 20.06 -15.95 -8.51
N LYS A 212 19.72 -15.84 -7.22
CA LYS A 212 18.74 -14.85 -6.72
C LYS A 212 19.20 -13.41 -7.00
N GLN A 213 20.49 -13.11 -6.81
CA GLN A 213 21.02 -11.79 -7.12
C GLN A 213 20.96 -11.49 -8.62
N GLU A 214 21.33 -12.46 -9.47
CA GLU A 214 21.25 -12.34 -10.92
C GLU A 214 19.81 -12.07 -11.38
N LEU A 215 18.84 -12.87 -10.93
CA LEU A 215 17.41 -12.70 -11.26
C LEU A 215 16.89 -11.33 -10.85
N ALA A 216 17.25 -10.86 -9.65
CA ALA A 216 16.84 -9.53 -9.19
C ALA A 216 17.38 -8.43 -10.11
N ARG A 217 18.65 -8.53 -10.55
CA ARG A 217 19.26 -7.57 -11.48
C ARG A 217 18.65 -7.65 -12.87
N TRP A 218 18.37 -8.86 -13.36
CA TRP A 218 17.68 -9.06 -14.63
C TRP A 218 16.32 -8.36 -14.64
N TRP A 219 15.52 -8.55 -13.58
CA TRP A 219 14.23 -7.86 -13.43
C TRP A 219 14.36 -6.34 -13.28
N ASP A 220 15.40 -5.84 -12.60
CA ASP A 220 15.70 -4.40 -12.56
C ASP A 220 15.91 -3.85 -13.98
N ILE A 221 16.77 -4.50 -14.77
CA ILE A 221 17.06 -4.10 -16.16
C ILE A 221 15.80 -4.15 -17.02
N THR A 222 15.08 -5.27 -17.01
CA THR A 222 13.88 -5.47 -17.82
C THR A 222 12.80 -4.44 -17.48
N THR A 223 12.57 -4.17 -16.20
CA THR A 223 11.57 -3.18 -15.78
C THR A 223 12.00 -1.77 -16.22
N LEU A 224 13.27 -1.41 -16.05
CA LEU A 224 13.78 -0.09 -16.47
C LEU A 224 13.70 0.11 -17.99
N LYS A 225 14.02 -0.92 -18.78
CA LYS A 225 13.81 -0.90 -20.24
C LYS A 225 12.35 -0.68 -20.59
N ARG A 226 11.44 -1.35 -19.88
CA ARG A 226 10.00 -1.16 -20.07
C ARG A 226 9.56 0.28 -19.83
N TYR A 227 10.08 0.92 -18.78
CA TYR A 227 9.82 2.35 -18.53
C TYR A 227 10.27 3.26 -19.68
N LEU A 228 11.42 2.97 -20.30
CA LEU A 228 11.89 3.69 -21.49
C LEU A 228 10.96 3.47 -22.69
N GLU A 229 10.52 2.24 -22.94
CA GLU A 229 9.60 1.90 -24.05
C GLU A 229 8.29 2.67 -23.96
N ILE A 230 7.71 2.75 -22.76
CA ILE A 230 6.44 3.46 -22.51
C ILE A 230 6.62 4.95 -22.24
N LYS A 231 7.88 5.47 -22.29
CA LYS A 231 8.25 6.87 -21.98
C LYS A 231 7.71 7.35 -20.63
N GLN A 232 7.81 6.53 -19.60
CA GLN A 232 7.42 6.88 -18.23
C GLN A 232 8.62 6.89 -17.28
N VAL A 233 8.65 7.85 -16.37
CA VAL A 233 9.67 7.98 -15.32
C VAL A 233 9.16 7.33 -14.03
N PRO A 234 9.86 6.32 -13.49
CA PRO A 234 9.48 5.67 -12.24
C PRO A 234 9.43 6.68 -11.09
N ARG A 235 8.47 6.56 -10.16
CA ARG A 235 8.32 7.49 -9.02
C ARG A 235 9.62 7.81 -8.28
N GLY A 236 10.45 6.80 -8.03
CA GLY A 236 11.71 6.94 -7.29
C GLY A 236 12.84 7.62 -8.07
N LEU A 237 12.66 7.90 -9.36
CA LEU A 237 13.61 8.60 -10.22
C LEU A 237 13.07 9.93 -10.75
N ARG A 238 11.85 10.32 -10.36
CA ARG A 238 11.31 11.64 -10.70
C ARG A 238 12.10 12.68 -9.91
N VAL A 239 12.83 13.53 -10.62
CA VAL A 239 13.52 14.67 -10.02
C VAL A 239 12.47 15.74 -9.71
N ILE A 240 12.35 16.12 -8.43
CA ILE A 240 11.43 17.14 -7.97
C ILE A 240 12.25 18.39 -7.68
N ILE A 241 12.53 19.15 -8.74
CA ILE A 241 13.22 20.45 -8.63
C ILE A 241 12.33 21.48 -9.33
N PHE A 242 12.20 22.63 -8.69
CA PHE A 242 11.39 23.73 -9.19
C PHE A 242 12.28 24.89 -9.61
N PRO A 243 11.85 25.64 -10.64
CA PRO A 243 12.37 26.98 -10.83
C PRO A 243 11.99 27.83 -9.61
N SER A 244 12.92 28.65 -9.11
CA SER A 244 12.67 29.56 -7.98
C SER A 244 11.96 30.86 -8.40
N PHE A 245 11.25 30.86 -9.52
CA PHE A 245 10.59 32.06 -10.06
C PHE A 245 9.21 32.25 -9.43
N GLU A 246 8.85 33.49 -9.12
CA GLU A 246 7.55 33.85 -8.52
C GLU A 246 6.40 33.69 -9.53
N ASP A 247 6.64 34.06 -10.78
CA ASP A 247 5.69 33.93 -11.88
C ASP A 247 6.11 32.77 -12.79
N LEU A 248 5.37 31.66 -12.72
CA LEU A 248 5.58 30.50 -13.58
C LEU A 248 4.62 30.57 -14.77
N ASP A 249 5.15 31.02 -15.90
CA ASP A 249 4.52 30.88 -17.20
C ASP A 249 4.26 29.37 -17.49
N PRO A 250 3.03 28.97 -17.89
CA PRO A 250 2.75 27.59 -18.29
C PRO A 250 3.71 27.05 -19.37
N ASP A 251 4.16 27.90 -20.30
CA ASP A 251 5.07 27.47 -21.37
C ASP A 251 6.45 27.09 -20.81
N LEU A 252 6.98 27.94 -19.92
CA LEU A 252 8.24 27.67 -19.20
C LEU A 252 8.14 26.39 -18.36
N LEU A 253 7.00 26.15 -17.71
CA LEU A 253 6.79 24.93 -16.93
C LEU A 253 6.84 23.68 -17.81
N GLY A 254 6.24 23.73 -19.00
CA GLY A 254 6.31 22.65 -19.98
C GLY A 254 7.74 22.34 -20.43
N GLU A 255 8.52 23.36 -20.75
CA GLU A 255 9.95 23.20 -21.11
C GLU A 255 10.77 22.63 -19.96
N TRP A 256 10.50 23.09 -18.73
CA TRP A 256 11.15 22.62 -17.51
C TRP A 256 10.85 21.15 -17.23
N GLU A 257 9.57 20.74 -17.30
CA GLU A 257 9.15 19.35 -17.15
C GLU A 257 9.78 18.44 -18.22
N HIS A 258 9.88 18.92 -19.46
CA HIS A 258 10.55 18.20 -20.53
C HIS A 258 12.04 18.01 -20.25
N LEU A 259 12.75 19.06 -19.82
CA LEU A 259 14.16 19.00 -19.45
C LEU A 259 14.41 18.00 -18.31
N ILE A 260 13.58 18.04 -17.26
CA ILE A 260 13.65 17.10 -16.14
C ILE A 260 13.37 15.67 -16.58
N SER A 261 12.36 15.47 -17.42
CA SER A 261 11.99 14.15 -17.95
C SER A 261 13.13 13.55 -18.78
N SER A 262 13.71 14.34 -19.71
CA SER A 262 14.86 13.95 -20.52
C SER A 262 16.07 13.54 -19.66
N THR A 263 16.36 14.34 -18.62
CA THR A 263 17.41 14.02 -17.64
C THR A 263 17.12 12.70 -16.91
N SER A 264 15.87 12.48 -16.49
CA SER A 264 15.45 11.27 -15.79
C SER A 264 15.57 10.01 -16.68
N PHE A 265 15.24 10.10 -17.97
CA PHE A 265 15.47 9.01 -18.92
C PHE A 265 16.96 8.70 -19.12
N SER A 266 17.80 9.73 -19.12
CA SER A 266 19.26 9.55 -19.15
C SER A 266 19.77 8.82 -17.91
N MET A 267 19.23 9.14 -16.72
CA MET A 267 19.52 8.40 -15.48
C MET A 267 19.10 6.92 -15.57
N ILE A 268 17.92 6.62 -16.14
CA ILE A 268 17.47 5.24 -16.35
C ILE A 268 18.47 4.47 -17.22
N ASN A 269 18.95 5.06 -18.31
CA ASN A 269 19.97 4.45 -19.18
C ASN A 269 21.28 4.15 -18.44
N ILE A 270 21.74 5.06 -17.59
CA ILE A 270 22.93 4.87 -16.75
C ILE A 270 22.71 3.68 -15.79
N LEU A 271 21.54 3.61 -15.13
CA LEU A 271 21.19 2.53 -14.21
C LEU A 271 21.11 1.17 -14.90
N ILE A 272 20.57 1.11 -16.13
CA ILE A 272 20.56 -0.11 -16.96
C ILE A 272 21.99 -0.56 -17.22
N LYS A 273 22.86 0.33 -17.75
CA LYS A 273 24.27 0.00 -18.05
C LYS A 273 25.03 -0.50 -16.82
N HIS A 274 24.86 0.18 -15.68
CA HIS A 274 25.50 -0.21 -14.44
C HIS A 274 25.00 -1.56 -13.92
N SER A 275 23.69 -1.81 -13.98
CA SER A 275 23.09 -3.08 -13.55
C SER A 275 23.52 -4.24 -14.45
N ASP A 276 23.63 -4.00 -15.76
CA ASP A 276 24.06 -4.99 -16.74
C ASP A 276 25.52 -5.42 -16.50
N ARG A 277 26.44 -4.46 -16.27
CA ARG A 277 27.82 -4.76 -15.88
C ARG A 277 27.91 -5.64 -14.63
N LYS A 278 27.08 -5.36 -13.61
CA LYS A 278 27.03 -6.17 -12.39
C LYS A 278 26.47 -7.57 -12.65
N ARG A 279 25.43 -7.68 -13.49
CA ARG A 279 24.86 -8.97 -13.90
C ARG A 279 25.89 -9.83 -14.64
N THR A 280 26.67 -9.25 -15.56
CA THR A 280 27.73 -9.98 -16.27
C THR A 280 28.76 -10.58 -15.31
N LYS A 281 29.19 -9.83 -14.28
CA LYS A 281 30.08 -10.36 -13.24
C LYS A 281 29.46 -11.53 -12.48
N LEU A 282 28.19 -11.40 -12.07
CA LEU A 282 27.46 -12.48 -11.39
C LEU A 282 27.35 -13.74 -12.26
N LEU A 283 27.12 -13.60 -13.58
CA LEU A 283 27.06 -14.73 -14.49
C LEU A 283 28.40 -15.49 -14.58
N LEU A 284 29.54 -14.78 -14.54
CA LEU A 284 30.86 -15.40 -14.49
C LEU A 284 31.06 -16.17 -13.18
N ASP A 285 30.72 -15.56 -12.04
CA ASP A 285 30.83 -16.21 -10.71
C ASP A 285 29.94 -17.46 -10.62
N ILE A 286 28.72 -17.37 -11.16
CA ILE A 286 27.77 -18.49 -11.25
C ILE A 286 28.36 -19.62 -12.09
N THR A 287 28.85 -19.31 -13.29
CA THR A 287 29.40 -20.31 -14.22
C THR A 287 30.59 -21.04 -13.59
N SER A 288 31.51 -20.29 -12.98
CA SER A 288 32.66 -20.86 -12.27
C SER A 288 32.24 -21.78 -11.11
N LEU A 289 31.23 -21.39 -10.32
CA LEU A 289 30.75 -22.22 -9.21
C LEU A 289 30.00 -23.47 -9.69
N GLU A 290 29.29 -23.38 -10.81
CA GLU A 290 28.62 -24.53 -11.44
C GLU A 290 29.64 -25.55 -11.98
N GLU A 291 30.74 -25.08 -12.58
CA GLU A 291 31.86 -25.93 -12.98
C GLU A 291 32.52 -26.62 -11.77
N GLU A 292 32.74 -25.88 -10.69
CA GLU A 292 33.25 -26.45 -9.44
C GLU A 292 32.34 -27.53 -8.85
N ILE A 293 31.02 -27.36 -8.91
CA ILE A 293 30.06 -28.36 -8.44
C ILE A 293 30.08 -29.59 -9.35
N LYS A 294 30.12 -29.37 -10.68
CA LYS A 294 30.18 -30.45 -11.67
C LYS A 294 31.43 -31.33 -11.51
N ASN A 295 32.57 -30.72 -11.18
CA ASN A 295 33.84 -31.42 -10.98
C ASN A 295 33.87 -32.33 -9.74
N LEU A 296 32.89 -32.24 -8.83
CA LEU A 296 32.80 -33.12 -7.66
C LEU A 296 32.33 -34.54 -7.99
N ASN A 297 31.84 -34.82 -9.21
CA ASN A 297 31.45 -36.16 -9.69
C ASN A 297 30.42 -36.90 -8.80
N LEU A 298 29.47 -36.16 -8.21
CA LEU A 298 28.38 -36.70 -7.38
C LEU A 298 27.01 -36.46 -8.04
N PRO A 299 26.64 -37.17 -9.13
CA PRO A 299 25.50 -36.82 -9.98
C PRO A 299 24.16 -36.85 -9.22
N GLU A 300 23.88 -37.91 -8.46
CA GLU A 300 22.60 -38.08 -7.77
C GLU A 300 22.33 -36.98 -6.72
N ALA A 301 23.33 -36.68 -5.89
CA ALA A 301 23.22 -35.61 -4.89
C ALA A 301 23.12 -34.22 -5.55
N THR A 302 23.75 -34.04 -6.71
CA THR A 302 23.76 -32.78 -7.47
C THR A 302 22.38 -32.52 -8.09
N ASP A 303 21.77 -33.51 -8.74
CA ASP A 303 20.45 -33.38 -9.39
C ASP A 303 19.34 -33.04 -8.40
N LYS A 304 19.35 -33.69 -7.23
CA LYS A 304 18.37 -33.41 -6.17
C LYS A 304 18.47 -31.96 -5.68
N ASN A 305 19.68 -31.46 -5.45
CA ASN A 305 19.89 -30.08 -5.00
C ASN A 305 19.52 -29.04 -6.09
N TYR A 306 19.83 -29.33 -7.36
CA TYR A 306 19.39 -28.47 -8.47
C TYR A 306 17.86 -28.38 -8.59
N THR A 307 17.15 -29.49 -8.35
CA THR A 307 15.68 -29.53 -8.38
C THR A 307 15.09 -28.63 -7.29
N ILE A 308 15.55 -28.78 -6.05
CA ILE A 308 15.12 -27.94 -4.91
C ILE A 308 15.42 -26.47 -5.18
N MET A 309 16.64 -26.16 -5.62
CA MET A 309 17.04 -24.79 -5.93
C MET A 309 16.18 -24.18 -7.05
N ARG A 310 15.83 -24.96 -8.08
CA ARG A 310 14.95 -24.51 -9.17
C ARG A 310 13.58 -24.09 -8.64
N GLU A 311 12.96 -24.91 -7.79
CA GLU A 311 11.67 -24.58 -7.16
C GLU A 311 11.75 -23.27 -6.37
N ILE A 312 12.81 -23.09 -5.56
CA ILE A 312 13.05 -21.86 -4.80
C ILE A 312 13.23 -20.65 -5.72
N LEU A 313 14.00 -20.78 -6.80
CA LEU A 313 14.24 -19.70 -7.76
C LEU A 313 12.97 -19.33 -8.53
N THR A 314 12.13 -20.30 -8.88
CA THR A 314 10.82 -20.05 -9.51
C THR A 314 9.90 -19.25 -8.59
N GLY A 315 9.79 -19.64 -7.31
CA GLY A 315 9.00 -18.88 -6.33
C GLY A 315 9.51 -17.45 -6.15
N TYR A 316 10.84 -17.28 -6.08
CA TYR A 316 11.47 -15.96 -5.97
C TYR A 316 11.27 -15.10 -7.22
N GLN A 317 11.31 -15.70 -8.42
CA GLN A 317 11.07 -15.01 -9.69
C GLN A 317 9.63 -14.46 -9.77
N LEU A 318 8.63 -15.27 -9.39
CA LEU A 318 7.23 -14.83 -9.34
C LEU A 318 7.05 -13.67 -8.37
N TYR A 319 7.64 -13.77 -7.16
CA TYR A 319 7.60 -12.70 -6.17
C TYR A 319 8.18 -11.38 -6.70
N ILE A 320 9.34 -11.40 -7.36
CA ILE A 320 9.93 -10.18 -7.95
C ILE A 320 9.05 -9.64 -9.07
N LYS A 321 8.59 -10.50 -9.99
CA LYS A 321 7.73 -10.13 -11.12
C LYS A 321 6.51 -9.35 -10.63
N ASP A 322 5.78 -9.90 -9.67
CA ASP A 322 4.58 -9.27 -9.13
C ASP A 322 4.88 -7.93 -8.45
N LYS A 323 5.99 -7.87 -7.70
CA LYS A 323 6.44 -6.63 -7.05
C LYS A 323 6.79 -5.55 -8.08
N LYS A 324 7.43 -5.90 -9.20
CA LYS A 324 7.75 -4.98 -10.29
C LYS A 324 6.50 -4.55 -11.04
N MET A 325 5.59 -5.47 -11.32
CA MET A 325 4.34 -5.18 -12.02
C MET A 325 3.45 -4.22 -11.22
N ARG A 326 3.29 -4.43 -9.92
CA ARG A 326 2.55 -3.49 -9.05
C ARG A 326 3.12 -2.07 -9.08
N LYS A 327 4.45 -1.93 -9.16
CA LYS A 327 5.09 -0.62 -9.29
C LYS A 327 4.82 0.01 -10.64
N LEU A 328 4.94 -0.77 -11.71
CA LEU A 328 4.68 -0.30 -13.07
C LEU A 328 3.22 0.17 -13.23
N VAL A 329 2.25 -0.63 -12.80
CA VAL A 329 0.81 -0.27 -12.83
C VAL A 329 0.52 0.98 -12.01
N ARG A 330 1.10 1.07 -10.81
CA ARG A 330 0.93 2.25 -9.96
C ARG A 330 1.48 3.50 -10.63
N ASP A 331 2.66 3.40 -11.24
CA ASP A 331 3.29 4.54 -11.91
C ASP A 331 2.52 4.91 -13.20
N ASP A 332 2.03 3.93 -13.96
CA ASP A 332 1.15 4.12 -15.12
C ASP A 332 -0.15 4.85 -14.75
N ASN A 333 -0.75 4.50 -13.62
CA ASN A 333 -1.90 5.21 -13.08
C ASN A 333 -1.59 6.67 -12.74
N ASP A 334 -0.36 7.02 -12.33
CA ASP A 334 -0.01 8.43 -12.16
C ASP A 334 -0.01 9.17 -13.49
N TYR A 335 0.56 8.56 -14.52
CA TYR A 335 0.62 9.16 -15.86
C TYR A 335 -0.79 9.39 -16.40
N LYS A 336 -1.66 8.39 -16.30
CA LYS A 336 -3.07 8.49 -16.73
C LYS A 336 -3.85 9.57 -15.98
N ASN A 337 -3.56 9.75 -14.70
CA ASN A 337 -4.25 10.74 -13.86
C ASN A 337 -3.53 12.11 -13.83
N GLY A 338 -2.49 12.34 -14.65
CA GLY A 338 -1.69 13.57 -14.62
C GLY A 338 -0.91 13.80 -13.32
N ARG A 339 -0.73 12.79 -12.47
CA ARG A 339 -0.09 12.87 -11.14
C ARG A 339 1.44 12.68 -11.16
N ILE A 340 2.08 12.93 -12.29
CA ILE A 340 3.52 12.68 -12.47
C ILE A 340 4.32 13.75 -11.72
N TYR A 341 4.00 14.99 -12.08
CA TYR A 341 4.46 16.23 -11.50
C TYR A 341 3.26 17.01 -10.98
N THR A 342 2.24 16.31 -10.42
CA THR A 342 1.38 16.97 -9.43
C THR A 342 2.27 17.28 -8.26
N PHE A 343 3.01 18.36 -8.41
CA PHE A 343 3.55 19.16 -7.37
C PHE A 343 2.45 19.24 -6.34
N ALA A 344 2.79 18.97 -5.09
CA ALA A 344 1.94 19.36 -4.00
C ALA A 344 1.90 20.91 -3.97
N ARG A 345 1.29 21.54 -4.99
CA ARG A 345 0.53 22.77 -4.87
C ARG A 345 -0.70 22.54 -3.97
N LYS A 346 -0.93 21.29 -3.50
CA LYS A 346 -1.33 21.05 -2.11
C LYS A 346 -0.23 21.57 -1.19
N SER A 347 -0.17 22.87 -1.19
CA SER A 347 0.71 23.71 -0.43
C SER A 347 0.70 23.24 1.02
N LEU A 348 1.83 23.45 1.70
CA LEU A 348 1.80 23.57 3.16
C LEU A 348 0.65 24.50 3.60
N LEU A 349 0.23 25.45 2.75
CA LEU A 349 -0.98 26.25 2.93
C LEU A 349 -2.28 25.42 2.85
N ASP A 350 -2.50 24.51 1.90
CA ASP A 350 -3.69 23.64 1.86
C ASP A 350 -3.71 22.67 3.04
N LEU A 351 -2.55 22.13 3.45
CA LEU A 351 -2.46 21.29 4.64
C LEU A 351 -2.62 22.09 5.95
N ALA A 352 -2.18 23.35 5.98
CA ALA A 352 -2.39 24.28 7.09
C ALA A 352 -3.84 24.80 7.13
N PHE A 353 -4.48 25.04 5.98
CA PHE A 353 -5.86 25.54 5.87
C PHE A 353 -6.90 24.46 6.12
N THR A 354 -6.63 23.20 5.81
CA THR A 354 -7.60 22.11 5.98
C THR A 354 -7.57 21.45 7.37
N GLY A 355 -6.67 21.85 8.29
CA GLY A 355 -6.51 21.18 9.59
C GLY A 355 -6.06 19.70 9.47
N GLN A 356 -5.62 19.26 8.29
CA GLN A 356 -5.14 17.89 8.09
C GLN A 356 -3.70 17.71 8.55
N LEU A 357 -2.90 18.78 8.54
CA LEU A 357 -1.53 18.75 9.09
C LEU A 357 -1.54 18.48 10.59
N THR A 358 -2.44 19.12 11.34
CA THR A 358 -2.59 18.92 12.79
C THR A 358 -3.01 17.49 13.11
N THR A 359 -4.02 16.97 12.42
CA THR A 359 -4.47 15.58 12.60
C THR A 359 -3.38 14.56 12.24
N THR A 360 -2.63 14.80 11.16
CA THR A 360 -1.56 13.90 10.72
C THR A 360 -0.35 13.94 11.66
N LEU A 361 0.02 15.12 12.15
CA LEU A 361 1.06 15.31 13.16
C LEU A 361 0.66 14.64 14.48
N LEU A 362 -0.60 14.81 14.91
CA LEU A 362 -1.17 14.18 16.11
C LEU A 362 -1.15 12.64 16.02
N LEU A 363 -1.57 12.09 14.88
CA LEU A 363 -1.50 10.64 14.62
C LEU A 363 -0.04 10.16 14.50
N GLY A 364 0.87 11.03 14.06
CA GLY A 364 2.31 10.79 14.04
C GLY A 364 2.89 10.66 15.44
N VAL A 365 2.68 11.67 16.28
CA VAL A 365 3.14 11.70 17.68
C VAL A 365 2.58 10.51 18.47
N ARG A 366 1.27 10.24 18.37
CA ARG A 366 0.65 9.07 19.00
C ARG A 366 1.24 7.75 18.50
N SER A 367 1.49 7.64 17.19
CA SER A 367 2.08 6.42 16.61
C SER A 367 3.52 6.19 17.06
N THR A 368 4.27 7.26 17.33
CA THR A 368 5.63 7.16 17.87
C THR A 368 5.59 6.75 19.34
N LEU A 369 4.78 7.42 20.17
CA LEU A 369 4.60 7.05 21.57
C LEU A 369 4.14 5.59 21.74
N LEU A 370 3.19 5.11 20.92
CA LEU A 370 2.76 3.71 20.95
C LEU A 370 3.87 2.73 20.56
N ARG A 371 4.79 3.14 19.66
CA ARG A 371 5.95 2.31 19.32
C ARG A 371 6.93 2.27 20.46
N ASP A 372 7.19 3.41 21.11
CA ASP A 372 8.11 3.51 22.23
C ASP A 372 7.62 2.67 23.41
N ILE A 373 6.31 2.75 23.72
CA ILE A 373 5.65 1.83 24.69
C ILE A 373 5.87 0.37 24.29
N SER A 374 5.61 0.01 23.03
CA SER A 374 5.76 -1.38 22.57
C SER A 374 7.20 -1.91 22.67
N VAL A 375 8.20 -1.05 22.42
CA VAL A 375 9.62 -1.40 22.58
C VAL A 375 9.96 -1.58 24.05
N ALA A 376 9.54 -0.65 24.91
CA ALA A 376 9.75 -0.71 26.35
C ALA A 376 9.08 -1.96 26.98
N GLU A 377 7.85 -2.30 26.57
CA GLU A 377 7.18 -3.54 26.99
C GLU A 377 7.90 -4.81 26.50
N SER A 378 8.51 -4.78 25.33
CA SER A 378 9.27 -5.93 24.81
C SER A 378 10.56 -6.13 25.61
N LYS A 379 11.23 -5.04 25.95
CA LYS A 379 12.41 -5.03 26.85
C LYS A 379 12.03 -5.54 28.24
N LEU A 380 10.92 -5.07 28.80
CA LEU A 380 10.39 -5.54 30.09
C LEU A 380 10.14 -7.06 30.06
N ARG A 381 9.43 -7.56 29.04
CA ARG A 381 9.16 -9.01 28.88
C ARG A 381 10.43 -9.84 28.77
N SER A 382 11.47 -9.36 28.09
CA SER A 382 12.76 -10.07 28.01
C SER A 382 13.48 -10.12 29.36
N LEU A 383 13.38 -9.07 30.17
CA LEU A 383 13.97 -9.05 31.51
C LEU A 383 13.19 -9.95 32.49
N GLU A 384 11.87 -10.03 32.34
CA GLU A 384 11.01 -10.93 33.12
C GLU A 384 11.25 -12.41 32.78
N SER A 385 11.51 -12.75 31.51
CA SER A 385 11.84 -14.13 31.12
C SER A 385 13.19 -14.58 31.66
N ASP A 386 14.14 -13.66 31.79
CA ASP A 386 15.50 -13.93 32.29
C ASP A 386 15.60 -13.91 33.83
N ARG A 387 14.45 -13.82 34.54
CA ARG A 387 14.38 -13.55 35.97
C ARG A 387 14.78 -14.68 36.96
N PRO A 388 15.10 -15.95 36.63
CA PRO A 388 15.34 -16.91 37.71
C PRO A 388 16.69 -16.68 38.43
N GLY A 389 16.63 -15.91 39.54
CA GLY A 389 17.60 -15.92 40.64
C GLY A 389 18.74 -14.89 40.63
N HIS A 390 18.77 -13.94 39.69
CA HIS A 390 19.88 -12.98 39.59
C HIS A 390 19.54 -11.62 40.25
N PRO A 391 20.13 -11.26 41.41
CA PRO A 391 19.83 -9.99 42.09
C PRO A 391 20.18 -8.75 41.27
N ASP A 392 21.10 -8.87 40.30
CA ASP A 392 21.50 -7.77 39.41
C ASP A 392 20.46 -7.40 38.34
N LEU A 393 19.38 -8.18 38.18
CA LEU A 393 18.31 -7.89 37.21
C LEU A 393 17.21 -7.01 37.77
N GLU A 394 17.02 -6.97 39.10
CA GLU A 394 15.97 -6.17 39.74
C GLU A 394 16.06 -4.66 39.43
N PRO A 395 17.22 -3.99 39.45
CA PRO A 395 17.30 -2.57 39.08
C PRO A 395 16.98 -2.33 37.60
N LYS A 396 17.32 -3.26 36.71
CA LYS A 396 17.01 -3.15 35.27
C LYS A 396 15.53 -3.37 34.99
N LEU A 397 14.89 -4.25 35.76
CA LEU A 397 13.46 -4.48 35.70
C LEU A 397 12.70 -3.22 36.15
N GLN A 398 13.13 -2.60 37.24
CA GLN A 398 12.56 -1.35 37.72
C GLN A 398 12.73 -0.21 36.70
N GLU A 399 13.91 -0.06 36.10
CA GLU A 399 14.16 0.93 35.05
C GLU A 399 13.24 0.72 33.83
N ALA A 400 13.04 -0.51 33.38
CA ALA A 400 12.14 -0.82 32.27
C ALA A 400 10.67 -0.57 32.61
N GLN A 401 10.25 -0.79 33.87
CA GLN A 401 8.90 -0.45 34.34
C GLN A 401 8.68 1.06 34.38
N GLU A 402 9.67 1.82 34.85
CA GLU A 402 9.64 3.29 34.85
C GLU A 402 9.58 3.86 33.42
N GLU A 403 10.32 3.28 32.48
CA GLU A 403 10.30 3.65 31.05
C GLU A 403 8.91 3.44 30.41
N VAL A 404 8.26 2.30 30.68
CA VAL A 404 6.87 2.04 30.22
C VAL A 404 5.89 3.01 30.86
N ALA A 405 6.02 3.28 32.15
CA ALA A 405 5.15 4.20 32.88
C ALA A 405 5.29 5.64 32.35
N GLU A 406 6.51 6.12 32.09
CA GLU A 406 6.76 7.45 31.53
C GLU A 406 6.11 7.61 30.16
N HIS A 407 6.31 6.66 29.25
CA HIS A 407 5.73 6.75 27.91
C HIS A 407 4.19 6.65 27.93
N THR A 408 3.65 5.87 28.85
CA THR A 408 2.20 5.76 29.06
C THR A 408 1.63 7.06 29.63
N ASP A 409 2.28 7.64 30.64
CA ASP A 409 1.87 8.91 31.23
C ASP A 409 1.96 10.06 30.20
N ARG A 410 3.01 10.09 29.37
CA ARG A 410 3.12 11.04 28.25
C ARG A 410 2.02 10.89 27.20
N LEU A 411 1.53 9.66 26.98
CA LEU A 411 0.40 9.41 26.09
C LEU A 411 -0.94 9.82 26.73
N CYS A 412 -1.10 9.60 28.04
CA CYS A 412 -2.32 9.91 28.79
C CYS A 412 -2.46 11.40 29.13
N SER A 413 -1.36 12.08 29.45
CA SER A 413 -1.27 13.52 29.71
C SER A 413 -1.32 14.36 28.44
N PHE A 414 -1.29 13.72 27.26
CA PHE A 414 -1.44 14.41 25.99
C PHE A 414 -2.88 14.95 25.86
N ASP A 415 -3.07 16.20 26.25
CA ASP A 415 -4.35 16.91 26.10
C ASP A 415 -4.60 17.22 24.62
N TYR A 416 -5.28 16.28 23.98
CA TYR A 416 -5.73 16.39 22.60
C TYR A 416 -6.52 17.68 22.37
N LYS A 417 -7.33 18.10 23.33
CA LYS A 417 -8.20 19.27 23.20
C LYS A 417 -7.37 20.54 23.23
N ALA A 418 -6.54 20.74 24.25
CA ALA A 418 -5.68 21.92 24.36
C ALA A 418 -4.72 22.06 23.17
N TYR A 419 -4.17 20.96 22.67
CA TYR A 419 -3.31 20.99 21.48
C TYR A 419 -4.10 21.37 20.22
N THR A 420 -5.28 20.79 20.00
CA THR A 420 -6.13 21.18 18.86
C THR A 420 -6.56 22.64 18.90
N GLU A 421 -6.96 23.13 20.09
CA GLU A 421 -7.35 24.53 20.28
C GLU A 421 -6.17 25.49 20.01
N LYS A 422 -4.97 25.17 20.49
CA LYS A 422 -3.76 25.95 20.20
C LYS A 422 -3.44 25.98 18.71
N MET A 423 -3.51 24.84 18.02
CA MET A 423 -3.21 24.79 16.58
C MET A 423 -4.29 25.48 15.73
N HIS A 424 -5.57 25.42 16.15
CA HIS A 424 -6.62 26.23 15.53
C HIS A 424 -6.35 27.72 15.70
N ALA A 425 -5.97 28.17 16.90
CA ALA A 425 -5.62 29.56 17.16
C ALA A 425 -4.40 30.03 16.34
N GLU A 426 -3.40 29.17 16.16
CA GLU A 426 -2.24 29.45 15.30
C GLU A 426 -2.61 29.46 13.81
N GLY A 427 -3.49 28.55 13.36
CA GLY A 427 -4.06 28.55 12.02
C GLY A 427 -4.82 29.84 11.72
N ASP A 428 -5.66 30.29 12.64
CA ASP A 428 -6.37 31.57 12.55
C ASP A 428 -5.40 32.77 12.52
N ARG A 429 -4.31 32.71 13.29
CA ARG A 429 -3.27 33.74 13.30
C ARG A 429 -2.53 33.79 11.96
N ALA A 430 -2.15 32.64 11.40
CA ALA A 430 -1.52 32.53 10.09
C ALA A 430 -2.46 33.03 8.98
N GLY A 431 -3.74 32.65 9.03
CA GLY A 431 -4.77 33.14 8.10
C GLY A 431 -4.89 34.67 8.12
N ARG A 432 -4.87 35.28 9.31
CA ARG A 432 -4.89 36.75 9.45
C ARG A 432 -3.63 37.43 8.90
N LEU A 433 -2.46 36.83 9.07
CA LEU A 433 -1.19 37.37 8.57
C LEU A 433 -1.07 37.25 7.04
N LEU A 434 -1.69 36.24 6.45
CA LEU A 434 -1.65 35.98 5.01
C LEU A 434 -2.79 36.64 4.24
N ALA A 435 -3.90 36.99 4.90
CA ALA A 435 -5.05 37.68 4.29
C ALA A 435 -4.71 38.95 3.48
N PRO A 436 -3.73 39.80 3.88
CA PRO A 436 -3.33 40.96 3.08
C PRO A 436 -2.62 40.62 1.77
N LEU A 437 -2.00 39.43 1.69
CA LEU A 437 -1.23 38.97 0.52
C LEU A 437 -2.12 38.29 -0.54
N ALA A 438 -3.39 38.02 -0.23
CA ALA A 438 -4.35 37.51 -1.19
C ALA A 438 -4.77 38.61 -2.18
N SER A 439 -4.55 38.33 -3.47
CA SER A 439 -4.93 39.20 -4.59
C SER A 439 -6.40 39.66 -4.50
N PRO A 440 -6.72 40.90 -4.89
CA PRO A 440 -8.10 41.43 -4.91
C PRO A 440 -9.10 40.53 -5.64
N ALA A 441 -8.65 39.74 -6.62
CA ALA A 441 -9.48 38.80 -7.38
C ALA A 441 -10.05 37.63 -6.54
N HIS A 442 -9.47 37.32 -5.37
CA HIS A 442 -9.98 36.29 -4.46
C HIS A 442 -10.94 36.82 -3.39
N ARG A 443 -11.03 38.14 -3.18
CA ARG A 443 -11.94 38.70 -2.16
C ARG A 443 -13.41 38.69 -2.60
N ALA A 444 -13.68 38.64 -3.90
CA ALA A 444 -15.03 38.62 -4.44
C ALA A 444 -15.69 37.22 -4.32
N SER A 445 -14.93 36.13 -4.49
CA SER A 445 -15.46 34.76 -4.43
C SER A 445 -15.55 34.19 -3.00
N ASP A 446 -14.81 34.74 -2.04
CA ASP A 446 -14.72 34.20 -0.67
C ASP A 446 -16.01 34.40 0.16
N SER A 447 -16.89 35.34 -0.25
CA SER A 447 -18.19 35.55 0.40
C SER A 447 -19.28 34.56 -0.06
N GLU A 448 -19.17 34.03 -1.28
CA GLU A 448 -20.04 32.99 -1.82
C GLU A 448 -19.59 31.59 -1.38
N ILE A 449 -18.28 31.33 -1.38
CA ILE A 449 -17.70 30.03 -1.00
C ILE A 449 -17.91 29.72 0.50
N LYS A 450 -17.97 30.73 1.37
CA LYS A 450 -18.24 30.57 2.82
C LYS A 450 -19.67 30.12 3.14
N ARG A 451 -20.62 30.19 2.19
CA ARG A 451 -21.98 29.64 2.37
C ARG A 451 -22.09 28.16 2.00
N GLU A 452 -21.20 27.66 1.15
CA GLU A 452 -21.37 26.35 0.51
C GLU A 452 -20.58 25.21 1.19
N TYR A 453 -19.63 25.51 2.08
CA TYR A 453 -18.71 24.52 2.66
C TYR A 453 -18.91 24.20 4.16
N ARG A 454 -20.13 24.36 4.70
CA ARG A 454 -20.49 23.74 6.00
C ARG A 454 -21.05 22.33 5.78
N GLY A 455 -20.22 21.32 5.49
CA GLY A 455 -20.71 19.93 5.60
C GLY A 455 -20.05 18.78 4.85
N ALA A 456 -18.73 18.74 4.60
CA ALA A 456 -18.12 17.55 3.98
C ALA A 456 -16.88 17.04 4.75
N PRO A 457 -16.84 15.77 5.18
CA PRO A 457 -15.65 15.18 5.81
C PRO A 457 -14.76 14.40 4.82
N GLY A 458 -13.45 14.61 4.93
CA GLY A 458 -12.44 13.54 4.94
C GLY A 458 -11.87 13.01 3.61
N VAL A 459 -10.61 13.36 3.30
CA VAL A 459 -9.73 12.57 2.42
C VAL A 459 -8.43 12.27 3.18
N ILE A 460 -8.15 10.99 3.41
CA ILE A 460 -6.96 10.49 4.14
C ILE A 460 -5.77 10.41 3.18
N VAL A 461 -4.67 11.13 3.46
CA VAL A 461 -3.40 10.99 2.75
C VAL A 461 -2.45 10.05 3.53
N ARG A 462 -1.99 9.00 2.85
CA ARG A 462 -1.05 7.99 3.35
C ARG A 462 0.36 8.25 2.81
N ASP A 463 1.13 9.16 3.40
CA ASP A 463 2.59 8.99 3.41
C ASP A 463 3.26 9.74 4.56
N LYS A 464 3.90 9.00 5.47
CA LYS A 464 4.42 9.50 6.76
C LYS A 464 5.89 9.93 6.73
N ARG A 465 6.58 9.76 5.59
CA ARG A 465 8.06 9.82 5.54
C ARG A 465 8.68 11.18 5.25
N GLN A 466 7.92 12.17 4.80
CA GLN A 466 8.46 13.50 4.47
C GLN A 466 8.32 14.54 5.59
N LEU A 467 7.51 14.27 6.62
CA LEU A 467 7.30 15.19 7.75
C LEU A 467 8.48 15.29 8.74
N CYS A 468 9.32 14.25 8.84
CA CYS A 468 10.41 14.22 9.83
C CYS A 468 11.62 15.11 9.49
N LEU A 469 11.74 15.59 8.24
CA LEU A 469 12.91 16.38 7.81
C LEU A 469 12.73 17.91 7.95
N PHE A 470 11.50 18.38 8.21
CA PHE A 470 11.19 19.82 8.25
C PHE A 470 10.85 20.35 9.67
N LEU A 471 10.69 19.46 10.65
CA LEU A 471 10.34 19.82 12.04
C LEU A 471 11.34 20.80 12.73
N PRO A 472 12.67 20.72 12.51
CA PRO A 472 13.61 21.64 13.15
C PRO A 472 13.51 23.09 12.61
N TYR A 473 13.11 23.26 11.36
CA TYR A 473 13.02 24.58 10.71
C TYR A 473 11.76 25.37 11.11
N LEU A 474 10.70 24.67 11.51
CA LEU A 474 9.45 25.27 11.98
C LEU A 474 9.47 25.62 13.48
N LEU A 475 10.43 25.12 14.26
CA LEU A 475 10.63 25.48 15.67
C LEU A 475 11.61 26.65 15.85
N LEU A 476 12.25 27.08 14.75
CA LEU A 476 13.20 28.21 14.70
C LEU A 476 12.57 29.51 14.19
N LEU A 477 11.33 29.45 13.70
CA LEU A 477 10.45 30.58 13.36
C LEU A 477 9.35 30.68 14.40
#